data_AF-A0A8T5NZJ8-F1
#
_entry.id   AF-A0A8T5NZJ8-F1
#
_cell.length_a   1.000
_cell.length_b   1.000
_cell.length_c   1.000
_cell.angle_alpha   90.00
_cell.angle_beta   90.00
_cell.angle_gamma   90.00
#
_symmetry.space_group_name_H-M   'P 1'
#
loop_
_entity.id
_entity.type
_entity.pdbx_description
1 polymer ?
#
loop_
_entity_poly.entity_id
_entity_poly.type
_entity_poly.pdbx_seq_one_letter_code
_entity_poly.pdbx_strand_id
1 'polypeptide(L)'
;MIIDNIPEAIWDYASDPVNWSASNPEEHFGLNIDTEDNRPKTGATFHQKETVAGLFADLRGHFLYVEKPRITVWRGIATYKVLGGEKAVYDHTYKELVFFKKHLDRTNPPE
;
A
#
# COMPACT_ATOMS: atom_id res chain seq x y z
N MET A 1 -11.00 3.06 12.11
CA MET A 1 -10.51 1.75 12.58
C MET A 1 -9.35 2.00 13.55
N ILE A 2 -9.21 1.22 14.61
CA ILE A 2 -8.08 1.30 15.56
C ILE A 2 -7.30 -0.03 15.43
N ILE A 3 -5.99 0.03 15.23
CA ILE A 3 -5.07 -1.12 15.34
C ILE A 3 -4.37 -0.96 16.68
N ASP A 4 -4.43 -1.99 17.52
CA ASP A 4 -3.82 -1.98 18.84
C ASP A 4 -2.36 -2.43 18.71
N ASN A 5 -1.47 -1.49 18.40
CA ASN A 5 -0.02 -1.70 18.33
C ASN A 5 0.73 -0.36 18.36
N ILE A 6 2.06 -0.39 18.54
CA ILE A 6 2.90 0.81 18.46
C ILE A 6 3.03 1.31 17.02
N PRO A 7 3.09 2.64 16.79
CA PRO A 7 3.14 3.22 15.44
C PRO A 7 4.27 2.66 14.55
N GLU A 8 5.44 2.39 15.13
CA GLU A 8 6.60 1.86 14.42
C GLU A 8 6.34 0.47 13.84
N ALA A 9 5.72 -0.42 14.63
CA ALA A 9 5.37 -1.77 14.19
C ALA A 9 4.29 -1.74 13.12
N ILE A 10 3.28 -0.86 13.26
CA ILE A 10 2.25 -0.66 12.24
C ILE A 10 2.90 -0.19 10.94
N TRP A 11 3.78 0.81 11.00
CA TRP A 11 4.50 1.31 9.83
C TRP A 11 5.33 0.22 9.17
N ASP A 12 6.18 -0.47 9.93
CA ASP A 12 7.10 -1.46 9.38
C ASP A 12 6.37 -2.62 8.72
N TYR A 13 5.22 -3.01 9.28
CA TYR A 13 4.36 -4.02 8.68
C TYR A 13 3.63 -3.51 7.43
N ALA A 14 2.91 -2.38 7.53
CA ALA A 14 2.05 -1.90 6.45
C ALA A 14 2.81 -1.30 5.26
N SER A 15 4.02 -0.78 5.48
CA SER A 15 4.89 -0.23 4.43
C SER A 15 5.72 -1.29 3.71
N ASP A 16 5.65 -2.55 4.13
CA ASP A 16 6.33 -3.66 3.47
C ASP A 16 5.54 -4.06 2.21
N PRO A 17 6.15 -4.03 1.01
CA PRO A 17 5.45 -4.41 -0.20
C PRO A 17 4.90 -5.84 -0.21
N VAL A 18 5.52 -6.77 0.52
CA VAL A 18 5.04 -8.14 0.67
C VAL A 18 3.76 -8.17 1.49
N ASN A 19 3.73 -7.52 2.66
CA ASN A 19 2.54 -7.48 3.51
C ASN A 19 1.40 -6.69 2.85
N TRP A 20 1.73 -5.57 2.18
CA TRP A 20 0.78 -4.79 1.41
C TRP A 20 0.10 -5.64 0.32
N SER A 21 0.89 -6.39 -0.46
CA SER A 21 0.35 -7.26 -1.51
C SER A 21 -0.46 -8.42 -0.92
N ALA A 22 0.00 -9.01 0.18
CA ALA A 22 -0.70 -10.10 0.87
C ALA A 22 -2.03 -9.69 1.51
N SER A 23 -2.22 -8.39 1.75
CA SER A 23 -3.43 -7.87 2.40
C SER A 23 -4.67 -7.87 1.49
N ASN A 24 -4.47 -7.96 0.17
CA ASN A 24 -5.53 -8.06 -0.82
C ASN A 24 -5.05 -8.83 -2.06
N PRO A 25 -4.76 -10.15 -1.96
CA PRO A 25 -4.05 -10.90 -3.01
C PRO A 25 -4.88 -11.15 -4.29
N GLU A 26 -6.19 -10.92 -4.23
CA GLU A 26 -7.08 -10.97 -5.40
C GLU A 26 -6.92 -9.71 -6.27
N GLU A 27 -6.54 -8.59 -5.66
CA GLU A 27 -6.44 -7.28 -6.32
C GLU A 27 -5.00 -6.79 -6.41
N HIS A 28 -4.07 -7.18 -5.53
CA HIS A 28 -2.67 -6.76 -5.56
C HIS A 28 -1.75 -7.86 -6.07
N PHE A 29 -1.11 -7.63 -7.22
CA PHE A 29 -0.18 -8.57 -7.87
C PHE A 29 1.29 -8.22 -7.65
N GLY A 30 1.57 -7.39 -6.65
CA GLY A 30 2.91 -6.98 -6.27
C GLY A 30 3.09 -5.47 -6.30
N LEU A 31 3.83 -4.99 -5.30
CA LEU A 31 4.32 -3.62 -5.18
C LEU A 31 5.86 -3.66 -5.21
N ASN A 32 6.46 -2.78 -5.98
CA ASN A 32 7.90 -2.53 -5.97
C ASN A 32 8.16 -1.04 -5.76
N ILE A 33 9.00 -0.71 -4.80
CA ILE A 33 9.40 0.65 -4.45
C ILE A 33 10.87 0.81 -4.83
N ASP A 34 11.16 1.80 -5.67
CA ASP A 34 12.48 2.05 -6.23
C ASP A 34 13.41 2.71 -5.19
N THR A 35 13.87 1.87 -4.26
CA THR A 35 14.79 2.17 -3.16
C THR A 35 15.59 0.92 -2.84
N GLU A 36 16.78 1.08 -2.26
CA GLU A 36 17.68 -0.05 -1.95
C GLU A 36 17.04 -1.09 -1.01
N ASP A 37 16.18 -0.64 -0.09
CA ASP A 37 15.49 -1.46 0.91
C ASP A 37 14.04 -1.80 0.52
N ASN A 38 13.60 -1.38 -0.68
CA ASN A 38 12.22 -1.56 -1.15
C ASN A 38 11.19 -0.96 -0.16
N ARG A 39 11.50 0.21 0.42
CA ARG A 39 10.65 0.93 1.40
C ARG A 39 10.29 2.34 0.92
N PRO A 40 9.15 2.91 1.37
CA PRO A 40 8.80 4.29 1.05
C PRO A 40 9.88 5.27 1.50
N LYS A 41 10.34 6.13 0.59
CA LYS A 41 11.23 7.28 0.87
C LYS A 41 10.74 8.49 0.09
N THR A 42 10.89 9.68 0.66
CA THR A 42 10.57 10.94 -0.05
C THR A 42 11.33 11.00 -1.38
N GLY A 43 10.61 11.20 -2.47
CA GLY A 43 11.15 11.23 -3.83
C GLY A 43 11.22 9.87 -4.54
N ALA A 44 11.06 8.76 -3.82
CA ALA A 44 11.10 7.43 -4.41
C ALA A 44 9.91 7.19 -5.34
N THR A 45 10.11 6.35 -6.34
CA THR A 45 9.05 5.90 -7.24
C THR A 45 8.54 4.52 -6.84
N PHE A 46 7.35 4.16 -7.29
CA PHE A 46 6.84 2.80 -7.11
C PHE A 46 6.04 2.34 -8.31
N HIS A 47 5.91 1.03 -8.42
CA HIS A 47 5.08 0.36 -9.41
C HIS A 47 4.29 -0.74 -8.72
N GLN A 48 2.98 -0.68 -8.86
CA GLN A 48 2.03 -1.67 -8.37
C GLN A 48 1.24 -2.21 -9.55
N LYS A 49 1.17 -3.54 -9.63
CA LYS A 49 0.23 -4.20 -10.54
C LYS A 49 -0.97 -4.59 -9.73
N GLU A 50 -2.16 -4.21 -10.19
CA GLU A 50 -3.37 -4.47 -9.44
C GLU A 50 -4.59 -4.69 -10.33
N THR A 51 -5.69 -5.10 -9.72
CA THR A 51 -7.01 -5.10 -10.30
C THR A 51 -7.87 -4.12 -9.50
N VAL A 52 -8.45 -3.15 -10.19
CA VAL A 52 -9.38 -2.18 -9.60
C VAL A 52 -10.75 -2.42 -10.23
N ALA A 53 -11.75 -2.75 -9.40
CA ALA A 53 -13.10 -3.09 -9.85
C ALA A 53 -13.16 -4.17 -10.95
N GLY A 54 -12.27 -5.17 -10.89
CA GLY A 54 -12.20 -6.26 -11.88
C GLY A 54 -11.41 -5.94 -13.15
N LEU A 55 -10.86 -4.73 -13.28
CA LEU A 55 -10.00 -4.33 -14.40
C LEU A 55 -8.54 -4.26 -13.98
N PHE A 56 -7.67 -4.90 -14.78
CA PHE A 56 -6.22 -4.79 -14.57
C PHE A 56 -5.76 -3.34 -14.73
N ALA A 57 -5.02 -2.85 -13.74
CA ALA A 57 -4.39 -1.55 -13.68
C ALA A 57 -2.87 -1.69 -13.46
N ASP A 58 -2.10 -0.96 -14.27
CA ASP A 58 -0.67 -0.70 -14.05
C ASP A 58 -0.58 0.65 -13.34
N LEU A 59 -0.36 0.62 -12.02
CA LEU A 59 -0.23 1.80 -11.18
C LEU A 59 1.24 2.17 -11.02
N ARG A 60 1.60 3.38 -11.44
CA ARG A 60 2.95 3.94 -11.24
C ARG A 60 2.85 5.23 -10.49
N GLY A 61 3.75 5.44 -9.54
CA GLY A 61 3.65 6.60 -8.66
C GLY A 61 4.96 7.04 -8.03
N HIS A 62 4.81 8.06 -7.19
CA HIS A 62 5.89 8.71 -6.48
C HIS A 62 5.45 9.00 -5.04
N PHE A 63 6.36 8.76 -4.10
CA PHE A 63 6.23 9.22 -2.72
C PHE A 63 6.64 10.69 -2.65
N LEU A 64 5.66 11.57 -2.43
CA LEU A 64 5.87 13.02 -2.36
C LEU A 64 6.51 13.43 -1.03
N TYR A 65 6.15 12.76 0.05
CA TYR A 65 6.65 13.01 1.39
C TYR A 65 6.50 11.77 2.27
N VAL A 66 7.53 11.46 3.04
CA VAL A 66 7.57 10.33 3.98
C VAL A 66 8.20 10.79 5.28
N GLU A 67 7.48 10.66 6.38
CA GLU A 67 7.92 10.87 7.76
C GLU A 67 7.51 9.64 8.58
N LYS A 68 8.37 8.62 8.65
CA LYS A 68 8.12 7.41 9.44
C LYS A 68 8.03 7.75 10.95
N PRO A 69 7.07 7.19 11.72
CA PRO A 69 5.93 6.35 11.31
C PRO A 69 4.64 7.16 11.07
N ARG A 70 4.73 8.49 10.96
CA ARG A 70 3.61 9.42 11.08
C ARG A 70 2.84 9.62 9.78
N ILE A 71 3.54 9.88 8.68
CA ILE A 71 2.93 10.35 7.44
C ILE A 71 3.61 9.72 6.22
N THR A 72 2.80 9.23 5.28
CA THR A 72 3.21 8.94 3.90
C THR A 72 2.24 9.63 2.96
N VAL A 73 2.74 10.49 2.09
CA VAL A 73 2.00 11.11 1.00
C VAL A 73 2.56 10.60 -0.32
N TRP A 74 1.68 10.05 -1.15
CA TRP A 74 2.04 9.53 -2.46
C TRP A 74 1.03 9.95 -3.50
N ARG A 75 1.43 9.88 -4.76
CA ARG A 75 0.55 10.03 -5.92
C ARG A 75 0.85 8.93 -6.91
N GLY A 76 -0.18 8.46 -7.62
CA GLY A 76 -0.03 7.47 -8.66
C GLY A 76 -0.95 7.73 -9.85
N ILE A 77 -0.58 7.14 -10.98
CA ILE A 77 -1.37 7.11 -12.21
C ILE A 77 -1.63 5.64 -12.52
N ALA A 78 -2.91 5.24 -12.45
CA ALA A 78 -3.36 3.91 -12.86
C ALA A 78 -3.66 3.93 -14.36
N THR A 79 -3.04 3.03 -15.11
CA THR A 79 -3.28 2.86 -16.55
C THR A 79 -4.07 1.57 -16.79
N TYR A 80 -5.20 1.69 -17.47
CA TYR A 80 -6.09 0.57 -17.80
C TYR A 80 -5.98 0.25 -19.29
N LYS A 81 -5.74 -1.02 -19.64
CA LYS A 81 -5.58 -1.42 -21.06
C LYS A 81 -6.90 -1.38 -21.86
N VAL A 82 -8.04 -1.55 -21.19
CA VAL A 82 -9.35 -1.77 -21.85
C VAL A 82 -10.15 -0.47 -22.02
N LEU A 83 -9.74 0.61 -21.35
CA LEU A 83 -10.40 1.90 -21.43
C LEU A 83 -9.40 2.91 -21.98
N GLY A 84 -9.74 3.55 -23.10
CA GLY A 84 -8.94 4.58 -23.76
C GLY A 84 -8.79 5.87 -22.94
N GLY A 85 -8.27 5.78 -21.71
CA GLY A 85 -7.81 6.90 -20.91
C GLY A 85 -8.78 7.51 -19.90
N GLU A 86 -9.87 6.84 -19.51
CA GLU A 86 -10.74 7.40 -18.45
C GLU A 86 -10.24 7.04 -17.04
N LYS A 87 -10.02 8.09 -16.24
CA LYS A 87 -9.66 8.03 -14.82
C LYS A 87 -10.90 7.64 -14.02
N ALA A 88 -10.86 6.49 -13.37
CA ALA A 88 -11.79 6.17 -12.30
C ALA A 88 -11.07 6.28 -10.94
N VAL A 89 -11.70 6.94 -9.98
CA VAL A 89 -11.26 7.03 -8.58
C VAL A 89 -12.11 6.03 -7.80
N TYR A 90 -11.45 5.09 -7.13
CA TYR A 90 -12.12 4.10 -6.28
C TYR A 90 -11.56 4.20 -4.86
N ASP A 91 -12.42 4.06 -3.86
CA ASP A 91 -12.01 3.97 -2.47
C ASP A 91 -11.39 2.57 -2.22
N HIS A 92 -10.06 2.54 -2.13
CA HIS A 92 -9.26 1.35 -1.83
C HIS A 92 -8.39 1.63 -0.60
N THR A 93 -8.56 0.82 0.47
CA THR A 93 -7.69 0.70 1.67
C THR A 93 -8.36 -0.09 2.80
N TYR A 94 -9.69 -0.26 2.80
CA TYR A 94 -10.38 -0.87 3.95
C TYR A 94 -10.05 -2.36 4.15
N LYS A 95 -9.91 -3.13 3.07
CA LYS A 95 -9.57 -4.57 3.14
C LYS A 95 -8.17 -4.75 3.73
N GLU A 96 -7.23 -3.93 3.26
CA GLU A 96 -5.84 -3.88 3.68
C GLU A 96 -5.76 -3.58 5.19
N LEU A 97 -6.50 -2.56 5.63
CA LEU A 97 -6.61 -2.12 7.02
C LEU A 97 -7.17 -3.23 7.94
N VAL A 98 -8.21 -3.96 7.52
CA VAL A 98 -8.76 -5.10 8.28
C VAL A 98 -7.74 -6.24 8.38
N PHE A 99 -7.00 -6.51 7.30
CA PHE A 99 -5.94 -7.52 7.29
C PHE A 99 -4.81 -7.14 8.26
N PHE A 100 -4.31 -5.90 8.20
CA PHE A 100 -3.26 -5.40 9.09
C PHE A 100 -3.69 -5.51 10.55
N LYS A 101 -4.91 -5.10 10.90
CA LYS A 101 -5.45 -5.22 12.26
C LYS A 101 -5.39 -6.65 12.78
N LYS A 102 -5.86 -7.63 12.00
CA LYS A 102 -5.87 -9.05 12.40
C LYS A 102 -4.47 -9.60 12.71
N HIS A 103 -3.45 -9.12 12.00
CA HIS A 103 -2.07 -9.54 12.24
C HIS A 103 -1.47 -8.81 13.43
N LEU A 104 -1.57 -7.48 13.45
CA LEU A 104 -0.86 -6.62 14.39
C LEU A 104 -1.45 -6.64 15.80
N ASP A 105 -2.77 -6.80 15.96
CA ASP A 105 -3.37 -6.94 17.29
C ASP A 105 -2.90 -8.24 17.99
N ARG A 106 -2.45 -9.25 17.23
CA ARG A 106 -1.98 -10.54 17.79
C ARG A 106 -0.51 -10.50 18.21
N THR A 107 0.22 -9.49 17.78
CA THR A 107 1.67 -9.36 18.00
C THR A 107 1.99 -8.27 19.03
N ASN A 108 1.00 -7.79 19.78
CA ASN A 108 1.25 -6.81 20.83
C ASN A 108 2.19 -7.39 21.89
N PRO A 109 3.32 -6.73 22.20
CA PRO A 109 4.09 -7.09 23.38
C PRO A 109 3.21 -6.84 24.63
N PRO A 110 3.26 -7.69 25.65
CA PRO A 110 2.60 -7.41 26.92
C PRO A 110 3.17 -6.12 27.53
N GLU A 111 2.29 -5.34 28.16
CA GLU A 111 2.62 -4.12 28.92
C GLU A 111 3.71 -4.34 29.98
#